data_AF-A0A221I0A8-F1
#
_entry.id   AF-A0A221I0A8-F1
#
_cell.length_a   1.000
_cell.length_b   1.000
_cell.length_c   1.000
_cell.angle_alpha   90.00
_cell.angle_beta   90.00
_cell.angle_gamma   90.00
#
_symmetry.space_group_name_H-M   'P 1'
#
loop_
_entity.id
_entity.type
_entity.pdbx_description
1 polymer ?
#
loop_
_entity_poly.entity_id
_entity_poly.type
_entity_poly.pdbx_seq_one_letter_code
_entity_poly.pdbx_strand_id
1 'polypeptide(L)'
;GGGGRQRVVHSATTAASSFTLQKFEITKMKDGHIPWSETALWMNARVLALGGSWRPPEVRGFTLYRIWVLFTQFSFLIGQLQGLYYFWGDANRIIQDVCLLVTTILGLFKFFVFVIKQEDVFKIVQTIDDRRREQGKLENPRIAAILDASYSSAKTITVCMAGVGGTAPAVWAIMPLVMRSLGVGPPDRELPAMAWYTSRDTVSPVYELLYILQYFSMQYSYFAAMCLDLFFACLIIHVAAQLEVLNVRLSQIREDLYRKDRTSEPLGDTKDEDVEEDSAWRELSECVEHHKDAIKLVDDLETLVNPIILSQFMGATIIICVTLFLITTNKQHFVALVRLQAYLAVVVYEIFMYCWFG
;
A
#
# COMPACT_ATOMS: atom_id res chain seq x y z
N GLY A 1 -14.19 36.51 54.51
CA GLY A 1 -14.42 36.04 53.12
C GLY A 1 -13.13 35.62 52.42
N GLY A 2 -12.44 34.57 52.88
CA GLY A 2 -11.15 34.14 52.31
C GLY A 2 -11.17 32.83 51.49
N GLY A 3 -12.18 31.97 51.65
CA GLY A 3 -12.15 30.60 51.08
C GLY A 3 -12.49 30.46 49.60
N GLY A 4 -13.19 31.45 48.99
CA GLY A 4 -13.62 31.37 47.60
C GLY A 4 -12.49 31.61 46.58
N ARG A 5 -11.47 32.38 46.95
CA ARG A 5 -10.41 32.83 46.02
C ARG A 5 -9.36 31.75 45.75
N GLN A 6 -9.11 30.84 46.69
CA GLN A 6 -8.14 29.74 46.51
C GLN A 6 -8.64 28.61 45.60
N ARG A 7 -9.95 28.28 45.62
CA ARG A 7 -10.50 27.24 44.73
C ARG A 7 -10.48 27.64 43.25
N VAL A 8 -10.73 28.92 42.95
CA VAL A 8 -10.73 29.41 41.56
C VAL A 8 -9.32 29.43 40.98
N VAL A 9 -8.31 29.81 41.77
CA VAL A 9 -6.91 29.78 41.32
C VAL A 9 -6.44 28.34 41.09
N HIS A 10 -6.81 27.39 41.96
CA HIS A 10 -6.39 25.99 41.78
C HIS A 10 -7.03 25.35 40.54
N SER A 11 -8.33 25.58 40.31
CA SER A 11 -9.03 25.11 39.10
C SER A 11 -8.47 25.71 37.80
N ALA A 12 -8.14 27.01 37.80
CA ALA A 12 -7.53 27.66 36.65
C ALA A 12 -6.11 27.14 36.35
N THR A 13 -5.35 26.76 37.37
CA THR A 13 -3.98 26.22 37.22
C THR A 13 -4.02 24.79 36.68
N THR A 14 -4.98 23.96 37.09
CA THR A 14 -5.19 22.60 36.56
C THR A 14 -5.73 22.61 35.13
N ALA A 15 -6.60 23.56 34.78
CA ALA A 15 -7.08 23.74 33.41
C ALA A 15 -5.96 24.23 32.49
N ALA A 16 -5.11 25.16 32.95
CA ALA A 16 -3.95 25.63 32.19
C ALA A 16 -2.89 24.54 32.01
N SER A 17 -2.64 23.68 33.01
CA SER A 17 -1.70 22.56 32.88
C SER A 17 -2.23 21.46 31.95
N SER A 18 -3.52 21.14 32.01
CA SER A 18 -4.19 20.20 31.09
C SER A 18 -4.19 20.74 29.65
N PHE A 19 -4.48 22.03 29.45
CA PHE A 19 -4.43 22.64 28.12
C PHE A 19 -3.01 22.73 27.59
N THR A 20 -2.00 22.92 28.44
CA THR A 20 -0.59 22.94 28.03
C THR A 20 -0.08 21.54 27.72
N LEU A 21 -0.48 20.50 28.47
CA LEU A 21 -0.20 19.09 28.18
C LEU A 21 -0.87 18.65 26.88
N GLN A 22 -2.13 19.01 26.67
CA GLN A 22 -2.85 18.72 25.43
C GLN A 22 -2.22 19.47 24.25
N LYS A 23 -1.79 20.72 24.43
CA LYS A 23 -1.04 21.46 23.40
C LYS A 23 0.35 20.87 23.17
N PHE A 24 1.00 20.30 24.19
CA PHE A 24 2.29 19.62 24.08
C PHE A 24 2.16 18.28 23.35
N GLU A 25 1.10 17.51 23.60
CA GLU A 25 0.76 16.29 22.85
C GLU A 25 0.35 16.60 21.40
N ILE A 26 -0.45 17.64 21.18
CA ILE A 26 -0.81 18.12 19.83
C ILE A 26 0.42 18.67 19.09
N THR A 27 1.40 19.25 19.80
CA THR A 27 2.66 19.70 19.19
C THR A 27 3.59 18.53 18.93
N LYS A 28 3.58 17.46 19.74
CA LYS A 28 4.28 16.20 19.46
C LYS A 28 3.69 15.45 18.26
N MET A 29 2.37 15.60 17.99
CA MET A 29 1.74 15.10 16.76
C MET A 29 2.19 15.85 15.49
N LYS A 30 2.69 17.10 15.60
CA LYS A 30 3.20 17.85 14.44
C LYS A 30 4.57 17.40 13.96
N ASP A 31 5.31 16.67 14.79
CA ASP A 31 6.50 15.89 14.40
C ASP A 31 6.20 14.38 14.53
N GLY A 32 5.09 13.94 13.93
CA GLY A 32 4.72 12.53 13.87
C GLY A 32 5.88 11.71 13.31
N HIS A 33 6.32 10.70 14.06
CA HIS A 33 7.40 9.81 13.66
C HIS A 33 7.02 9.10 12.35
N ILE A 34 7.52 9.59 11.22
CA ILE A 34 7.22 9.02 9.91
C ILE A 34 7.76 7.58 9.91
N PRO A 35 6.90 6.56 9.73
CA PRO A 35 7.36 5.18 9.69
C PRO A 35 8.33 5.03 8.52
N TRP A 36 9.58 4.66 8.82
CA TRP A 36 10.63 4.61 7.80
C TRP A 36 11.52 3.39 7.90
N SER A 37 12.44 3.34 8.86
CA SER A 37 13.40 2.21 8.99
C SER A 37 13.07 1.25 10.13
N GLU A 38 12.33 1.70 11.13
CA GLU A 38 11.96 0.87 12.30
C GLU A 38 10.64 0.13 12.10
N THR A 39 9.90 0.45 11.04
CA THR A 39 8.59 -0.16 10.73
C THR A 39 8.74 -1.53 10.08
N ALA A 40 7.81 -2.43 10.36
CA ALA A 40 7.69 -3.73 9.67
C ALA A 40 7.54 -3.55 8.14
N LEU A 41 7.03 -2.40 7.70
CA LEU A 41 6.78 -2.08 6.30
C LEU A 41 7.89 -1.24 5.63
N TRP A 42 9.10 -1.21 6.19
CA TRP A 42 10.17 -0.29 5.76
C TRP A 42 10.54 -0.42 4.28
N MET A 43 10.43 -1.62 3.71
CA MET A 43 10.70 -1.86 2.29
C MET A 43 9.61 -1.25 1.40
N ASN A 44 8.35 -1.40 1.79
CA ASN A 44 7.24 -0.74 1.12
C ASN A 44 7.40 0.78 1.18
N ALA A 45 7.74 1.33 2.35
CA ALA A 45 8.00 2.76 2.51
C ALA A 45 9.09 3.26 1.54
N ARG A 46 10.20 2.51 1.39
CA ARG A 46 11.28 2.86 0.45
C ARG A 46 10.84 2.78 -1.01
N VAL A 47 10.15 1.71 -1.40
CA VAL A 47 9.64 1.53 -2.77
C VAL A 47 8.62 2.63 -3.13
N LEU A 48 7.73 2.96 -2.21
CA LEU A 48 6.75 4.04 -2.39
C LEU A 48 7.41 5.43 -2.39
N ALA A 49 8.51 5.62 -1.66
CA ALA A 49 9.28 6.86 -1.73
C ALA A 49 10.00 7.02 -3.07
N LEU A 50 10.51 5.92 -3.65
CA LEU A 50 10.99 5.92 -5.04
C LEU A 50 9.86 6.27 -6.01
N GLY A 51 8.63 5.80 -5.75
CA GLY A 51 7.45 6.21 -6.50
C GLY A 51 6.96 7.64 -6.24
N GLY A 52 7.53 8.36 -5.27
CA GLY A 52 7.15 9.73 -4.91
C GLY A 52 5.90 9.87 -4.03
N SER A 53 5.25 8.75 -3.64
CA SER A 53 4.04 8.75 -2.82
C SER A 53 4.35 8.78 -1.32
N TRP A 54 5.39 8.08 -0.87
CA TRP A 54 5.81 8.07 0.55
C TRP A 54 6.90 9.10 0.83
N ARG A 55 6.65 10.01 1.76
CA ARG A 55 7.64 11.05 2.13
C ARG A 55 8.68 10.48 3.09
N PRO A 56 9.98 10.45 2.75
CA PRO A 56 11.04 10.08 3.69
C PRO A 56 11.26 11.18 4.74
N PRO A 57 11.71 10.83 5.96
CA PRO A 57 12.09 11.80 6.97
C PRO A 57 13.31 12.62 6.48
N GLU A 58 13.35 13.90 6.86
CA GLU A 58 14.53 14.79 6.74
C GLU A 58 15.01 15.19 5.31
N VAL A 59 14.38 14.70 4.23
CA VAL A 59 14.77 15.07 2.86
C VAL A 59 14.08 16.37 2.40
N ARG A 60 14.81 17.49 2.47
CA ARG A 60 14.30 18.83 2.08
C ARG A 60 13.91 18.98 0.60
N GLY A 61 14.47 18.15 -0.29
CA GLY A 61 14.20 18.19 -1.74
C GLY A 61 13.05 17.31 -2.23
N PHE A 62 12.40 16.54 -1.35
CA PHE A 62 11.41 15.54 -1.76
C PHE A 62 10.17 16.16 -2.44
N THR A 63 9.77 17.37 -2.05
CA THR A 63 8.65 18.07 -2.70
C THR A 63 8.95 18.36 -4.18
N LEU A 64 10.17 18.77 -4.52
CA LEU A 64 10.57 18.99 -5.91
C LEU A 64 10.59 17.68 -6.70
N TYR A 65 11.09 16.61 -6.08
CA TYR A 65 11.05 15.28 -6.65
C TYR A 65 9.61 14.81 -6.95
N ARG A 66 8.69 15.00 -6.00
CA ARG A 66 7.27 14.67 -6.20
C ARG A 66 6.62 15.50 -7.29
N ILE A 67 6.96 16.79 -7.40
CA ILE A 67 6.50 17.65 -8.51
C ILE A 67 7.01 17.12 -9.85
N TRP A 68 8.28 16.69 -9.91
CA TRP A 68 8.84 16.06 -11.11
C TRP A 68 8.11 14.76 -11.48
N VAL A 69 7.90 13.86 -10.52
CA VAL A 69 7.13 12.62 -10.73
C VAL A 69 5.75 12.93 -11.30
N LEU A 70 5.00 13.82 -10.67
CA LEU A 70 3.67 14.22 -11.14
C LEU A 70 3.72 14.88 -12.51
N PHE A 71 4.72 15.73 -12.79
CA PHE A 71 4.91 16.33 -14.10
C PHE A 71 5.05 15.27 -15.20
N THR A 72 5.89 14.24 -14.98
CA THR A 72 6.05 13.15 -15.96
C THR A 72 4.75 12.35 -16.14
N GLN A 73 3.98 12.12 -15.06
CA GLN A 73 2.70 11.41 -15.13
C GLN A 73 1.64 12.20 -15.90
N PHE A 74 1.47 13.48 -15.59
CA PHE A 74 0.50 14.35 -16.27
C PHE A 74 0.89 14.58 -17.73
N SER A 75 2.19 14.75 -18.02
CA SER A 75 2.67 14.83 -19.40
C SER A 75 2.29 13.57 -20.18
N PHE A 76 2.50 12.40 -19.59
CA PHE A 76 2.14 11.13 -20.23
C PHE A 76 0.63 10.99 -20.43
N LEU A 77 -0.17 11.30 -19.41
CA LEU A 77 -1.63 11.30 -19.50
C LEU A 77 -2.14 12.20 -20.62
N ILE A 78 -1.63 13.43 -20.73
CA ILE A 78 -1.99 14.37 -21.80
C ILE A 78 -1.58 13.81 -23.16
N GLY A 79 -0.36 13.26 -23.26
CA GLY A 79 0.13 12.66 -24.50
C GLY A 79 -0.70 11.47 -24.97
N GLN A 80 -1.18 10.62 -24.05
CA GLN A 80 -2.10 9.52 -24.36
C GLN A 80 -3.46 10.03 -24.83
N LEU A 81 -4.05 11.01 -24.12
CA LEU A 81 -5.32 11.62 -24.53
C LEU A 81 -5.26 12.26 -25.92
N GLN A 82 -4.15 12.93 -26.23
CA GLN A 82 -3.91 13.50 -27.55
C GLN A 82 -3.65 12.41 -28.60
N GLY A 83 -2.91 11.36 -28.24
CA GLY A 83 -2.69 10.18 -29.08
C GLY A 83 -4.00 9.54 -29.49
N LEU A 84 -4.91 9.31 -28.54
CA LEU A 84 -6.24 8.75 -28.78
C LEU A 84 -7.02 9.52 -29.85
N TYR A 85 -6.94 10.85 -29.83
CA TYR A 85 -7.56 11.72 -30.84
C TYR A 85 -6.83 11.66 -32.18
N TYR A 86 -5.51 11.71 -32.17
CA TYR A 86 -4.68 11.80 -33.39
C TYR A 86 -4.69 10.51 -34.21
N PHE A 87 -4.58 9.36 -33.55
CA PHE A 87 -4.56 8.04 -34.19
C PHE A 87 -5.96 7.44 -34.36
N TRP A 88 -6.99 8.28 -34.30
CA TRP A 88 -8.37 7.86 -34.50
C TRP A 88 -8.55 7.15 -35.85
N GLY A 89 -9.06 5.91 -35.83
CA GLY A 89 -9.23 5.06 -37.02
C GLY A 89 -8.40 3.77 -37.01
N ASP A 90 -7.29 3.70 -36.27
CA ASP A 90 -6.57 2.43 -36.04
C ASP A 90 -7.08 1.78 -34.74
N ALA A 91 -8.08 0.92 -34.88
CA ALA A 91 -8.74 0.27 -33.75
C ALA A 91 -7.76 -0.48 -32.84
N ASN A 92 -6.75 -1.17 -33.39
CA ASN A 92 -5.83 -1.96 -32.57
C ASN A 92 -4.91 -1.07 -31.73
N ARG A 93 -4.38 0.01 -32.32
CA ARG A 93 -3.54 0.98 -31.60
C ARG A 93 -4.31 1.75 -30.52
N ILE A 94 -5.54 2.18 -30.83
CA ILE A 94 -6.44 2.87 -29.90
C ILE A 94 -6.78 2.00 -28.70
N ILE A 95 -7.17 0.75 -28.94
CA ILE A 95 -7.63 -0.14 -27.89
C ILE A 95 -6.49 -0.45 -26.90
N GLN A 96 -5.25 -0.61 -27.39
CA GLN A 96 -4.09 -0.79 -26.53
C GLN A 96 -3.76 0.46 -25.71
N ASP A 97 -3.88 1.65 -26.31
CA ASP A 97 -3.68 2.92 -25.61
C ASP A 97 -4.72 3.14 -24.49
N VAL A 98 -5.99 2.82 -24.75
CA VAL A 98 -7.06 2.90 -23.75
C VAL A 98 -6.74 2.07 -22.50
N CYS A 99 -6.18 0.86 -22.67
CA CYS A 99 -5.74 0.05 -21.52
C CYS A 99 -4.67 0.74 -20.67
N LEU A 100 -3.64 1.32 -21.31
CA LEU A 100 -2.58 2.03 -20.60
C LEU A 100 -3.08 3.33 -19.98
N LEU A 101 -4.01 4.02 -20.64
CA LEU A 101 -4.68 5.22 -20.14
C LEU A 101 -5.47 4.91 -18.86
N VAL A 102 -6.28 3.85 -18.87
CA VAL A 102 -7.02 3.39 -17.68
C VAL A 102 -6.07 3.10 -16.52
N THR A 103 -4.98 2.36 -16.77
CA THR A 103 -3.96 2.07 -15.74
C THR A 103 -3.31 3.33 -15.18
N THR A 104 -3.03 4.32 -16.04
CA THR A 104 -2.46 5.60 -15.62
C THR A 104 -3.45 6.38 -14.74
N ILE A 105 -4.73 6.40 -15.11
CA ILE A 105 -5.79 7.06 -14.33
C ILE A 105 -5.95 6.40 -12.97
N LEU A 106 -5.98 5.06 -12.91
CA LEU A 106 -6.06 4.31 -11.65
C LEU A 106 -4.83 4.56 -10.76
N GLY A 107 -3.63 4.51 -11.33
CA GLY A 107 -2.40 4.79 -10.61
C GLY A 107 -2.40 6.20 -10.01
N LEU A 108 -2.80 7.21 -10.78
CA LEU A 108 -2.95 8.58 -10.29
C LEU A 108 -4.02 8.69 -9.19
N PHE A 109 -5.18 8.04 -9.37
CA PHE A 109 -6.23 8.00 -8.35
C PHE A 109 -5.69 7.43 -7.03
N LYS A 110 -5.05 6.25 -7.06
CA LYS A 110 -4.43 5.63 -5.88
C LYS A 110 -3.37 6.52 -5.25
N PHE A 111 -2.52 7.14 -6.07
CA PHE A 111 -1.50 8.07 -5.61
C PHE A 111 -2.11 9.23 -4.82
N PHE A 112 -3.15 9.87 -5.35
CA PHE A 112 -3.81 10.98 -4.66
C PHE A 112 -4.55 10.54 -3.41
N VAL A 113 -5.28 9.41 -3.45
CA VAL A 113 -5.94 8.84 -2.26
C VAL A 113 -4.91 8.58 -1.17
N PHE A 114 -3.79 7.93 -1.50
CA PHE A 114 -2.71 7.66 -0.55
C PHE A 114 -2.13 8.94 0.05
N VAL A 115 -1.83 9.94 -0.78
CA VAL A 115 -1.25 11.22 -0.31
C VAL A 115 -2.23 12.01 0.56
N ILE A 116 -3.54 12.00 0.23
CA ILE A 116 -4.57 12.66 1.02
C ILE A 116 -4.75 11.96 2.37
N LYS A 117 -4.73 10.63 2.38
CA LYS A 117 -4.93 9.79 3.57
C LYS A 117 -3.64 9.42 4.29
N GLN A 118 -2.52 10.06 3.95
CA GLN A 118 -1.20 9.66 4.39
C GLN A 118 -1.05 9.65 5.92
N GLU A 119 -1.67 10.60 6.61
CA GLU A 119 -1.64 10.65 8.09
C GLU A 119 -2.35 9.45 8.72
N ASP A 120 -3.49 9.04 8.16
CA ASP A 120 -4.26 7.89 8.66
C ASP A 120 -3.50 6.59 8.38
N VAL A 121 -2.91 6.46 7.19
CA VAL A 121 -2.01 5.36 6.84
C VAL A 121 -0.86 5.25 7.84
N PHE A 122 -0.21 6.37 8.18
CA PHE A 122 0.92 6.36 9.11
C PHE A 122 0.50 5.96 10.52
N LYS A 123 -0.68 6.38 10.99
CA LYS A 123 -1.23 5.93 12.29
C LYS A 123 -1.48 4.43 12.31
N ILE A 124 -2.03 3.85 11.25
CA ILE A 124 -2.26 2.40 11.15
C ILE A 124 -0.93 1.65 11.19
N VAL A 125 0.06 2.10 10.41
CA VAL A 125 1.39 1.48 10.40
C VAL A 125 2.04 1.54 11.79
N GLN A 126 2.00 2.70 12.45
CA GLN A 126 2.49 2.83 13.83
C GLN A 126 1.77 1.88 14.79
N THR A 127 0.44 1.79 14.69
CA THR A 127 -0.36 0.89 15.54
C THR A 127 0.05 -0.57 15.35
N ILE A 128 0.31 -0.98 14.10
CA ILE A 128 0.81 -2.34 13.79
C ILE A 128 2.20 -2.55 14.37
N ASP A 129 3.10 -1.58 14.22
CA ASP A 129 4.48 -1.66 14.71
C ASP A 129 4.55 -1.73 16.24
N ASP A 130 3.78 -0.88 16.93
CA ASP A 130 3.70 -0.84 18.39
C ASP A 130 3.17 -2.17 18.94
N ARG A 131 2.07 -2.68 18.37
CA ARG A 131 1.52 -3.99 18.77
C ARG A 131 2.48 -5.13 18.51
N ARG A 132 3.14 -5.15 17.35
CA ARG A 132 4.16 -6.15 17.03
C ARG A 132 5.30 -6.10 18.05
N ARG A 133 5.74 -4.91 18.45
CA ARG A 133 6.82 -4.72 19.42
C ARG A 133 6.43 -5.20 20.82
N GLU A 134 5.21 -4.92 21.25
CA GLU A 134 4.68 -5.40 22.52
C GLU A 134 4.51 -6.92 22.52
N GLN A 135 3.96 -7.46 21.44
CA GLN A 135 3.76 -8.90 21.27
C GLN A 135 5.07 -9.67 21.20
N GLY A 136 6.10 -9.10 20.57
CA GLY A 136 7.43 -9.72 20.50
C GLY A 136 8.16 -9.83 21.84
N LYS A 137 7.70 -9.12 22.89
CA LYS A 137 8.23 -9.26 24.26
C LYS A 137 7.62 -10.45 25.00
N LEU A 138 6.45 -10.92 24.56
CA LEU A 138 5.83 -12.10 25.12
C LEU A 138 6.59 -13.30 24.55
N GLU A 139 7.25 -14.07 25.41
CA GLU A 139 8.02 -15.27 25.03
C GLU A 139 7.12 -16.44 24.60
N ASN A 140 6.15 -16.17 23.70
CA ASN A 140 5.23 -17.16 23.16
C ASN A 140 5.66 -17.55 21.73
N PRO A 141 6.12 -18.80 21.53
CA PRO A 141 6.64 -19.24 20.24
C PRO A 141 5.58 -19.26 19.14
N ARG A 142 4.29 -19.48 19.47
CA ARG A 142 3.20 -19.44 18.48
C ARG A 142 2.98 -18.02 17.96
N ILE A 143 2.95 -17.03 18.85
CA ILE A 143 2.78 -15.62 18.49
C ILE A 143 3.98 -15.14 17.66
N ALA A 144 5.20 -15.48 18.07
CA ALA A 144 6.41 -15.13 17.33
C ALA A 144 6.39 -15.71 15.90
N ALA A 145 5.99 -16.98 15.74
CA ALA A 145 5.88 -17.62 14.44
C ALA A 145 4.87 -16.91 13.51
N ILE A 146 3.70 -16.49 14.02
CA ILE A 146 2.70 -15.76 13.24
C ILE A 146 3.25 -14.40 12.78
N LEU A 147 3.87 -13.64 13.67
CA LEU A 147 4.43 -12.33 13.35
C LEU A 147 5.58 -12.42 12.34
N ASP A 148 6.43 -13.44 12.45
CA ASP A 148 7.52 -13.68 11.51
C ASP A 148 7.03 -14.19 10.16
N ALA A 149 6.02 -15.06 10.13
CA ALA A 149 5.39 -15.50 8.89
C ALA A 149 4.75 -14.32 8.15
N SER A 150 4.00 -13.47 8.85
CA SER A 150 3.40 -12.25 8.30
C SER A 150 4.46 -11.30 7.71
N TYR A 151 5.55 -11.05 8.45
CA TYR A 151 6.66 -10.21 7.99
C TYR A 151 7.43 -10.80 6.80
N SER A 152 7.75 -12.09 6.85
CA SER A 152 8.43 -12.79 5.77
C SER A 152 7.59 -12.78 4.49
N SER A 153 6.27 -12.98 4.61
CA SER A 153 5.33 -12.96 3.50
C SER A 153 5.26 -11.57 2.86
N ALA A 154 5.01 -10.53 3.67
CA ALA A 154 4.97 -9.14 3.21
C ALA A 154 6.29 -8.72 2.54
N LYS A 155 7.43 -9.08 3.15
CA LYS A 155 8.77 -8.82 2.61
C LYS A 155 9.00 -9.54 1.28
N THR A 156 8.69 -10.83 1.20
CA THR A 156 8.94 -11.64 0.01
C THR A 156 8.11 -11.14 -1.17
N ILE A 157 6.84 -10.84 -0.95
CA ILE A 157 5.94 -10.27 -1.96
C ILE A 157 6.47 -8.92 -2.44
N THR A 158 6.84 -8.03 -1.52
CA THR A 158 7.38 -6.71 -1.84
C THR A 158 8.69 -6.81 -2.65
N VAL A 159 9.63 -7.66 -2.25
CA VAL A 159 10.92 -7.84 -2.96
C VAL A 159 10.72 -8.44 -4.33
N CYS A 160 9.96 -9.54 -4.42
CA CYS A 160 9.73 -10.25 -5.66
C CYS A 160 9.11 -9.30 -6.68
N MET A 161 8.08 -8.56 -6.26
CA MET A 161 7.34 -7.70 -7.16
C MET A 161 8.11 -6.40 -7.47
N ALA A 162 8.73 -5.74 -6.50
CA ALA A 162 9.53 -4.54 -6.78
C ALA A 162 10.78 -4.86 -7.63
N GLY A 163 11.39 -6.03 -7.43
CA GLY A 163 12.55 -6.48 -8.20
C GLY A 163 12.18 -6.94 -9.61
N VAL A 164 11.34 -7.98 -9.71
CA VAL A 164 10.95 -8.57 -11.01
C VAL A 164 10.01 -7.61 -11.77
N GLY A 165 8.94 -7.17 -11.12
CA GLY A 165 7.94 -6.27 -11.71
C GLY A 165 8.51 -4.88 -12.02
N GLY A 166 9.42 -4.36 -11.19
CA GLY A 166 10.06 -3.06 -11.42
C GLY A 166 10.88 -2.99 -12.71
N THR A 167 11.33 -4.13 -13.24
CA THR A 167 12.04 -4.19 -14.54
C THR A 167 11.10 -4.20 -15.75
N ALA A 168 9.82 -4.50 -15.57
CA ALA A 168 8.87 -4.65 -16.69
C ALA A 168 8.71 -3.37 -17.53
N PRO A 169 8.57 -2.15 -16.94
CA PRO A 169 8.55 -0.90 -17.72
C PRO A 169 9.84 -0.68 -18.52
N ALA A 170 10.99 -1.04 -17.96
CA ALA A 170 12.28 -0.93 -18.64
C ALA A 170 12.36 -1.89 -19.83
N VAL A 171 11.92 -3.14 -19.67
CA VAL A 171 11.83 -4.11 -20.76
C VAL A 171 10.89 -3.60 -21.84
N TRP A 172 9.72 -3.07 -21.46
CA TRP A 172 8.76 -2.49 -22.40
C TRP A 172 9.37 -1.34 -23.21
N ALA A 173 10.06 -0.42 -22.53
CA ALA A 173 10.74 0.70 -23.18
C ALA A 173 11.82 0.21 -24.13
N ILE A 174 12.71 -0.68 -23.68
CA ILE A 174 13.89 -1.11 -24.45
C ILE A 174 13.53 -2.01 -25.65
N MET A 175 12.45 -2.78 -25.58
CA MET A 175 12.13 -3.80 -26.59
C MET A 175 11.99 -3.25 -28.03
N PRO A 176 11.31 -2.12 -28.30
CA PRO A 176 11.34 -1.44 -29.60
C PRO A 176 12.74 -1.09 -30.12
N LEU A 177 13.66 -0.65 -29.25
CA LEU A 177 15.04 -0.32 -29.66
C LEU A 177 15.82 -1.58 -30.07
N VAL A 178 15.66 -2.66 -29.30
CA VAL A 178 16.31 -3.94 -29.60
C VAL A 178 15.79 -4.50 -30.93
N MET A 179 14.47 -4.49 -31.14
CA MET A 179 13.83 -4.91 -32.40
C MET A 179 14.36 -4.15 -33.60
N ARG A 180 14.50 -2.83 -33.47
CA ARG A 180 15.10 -1.98 -34.50
C ARG A 180 16.56 -2.33 -34.75
N SER A 181 17.36 -2.54 -33.70
CA SER A 181 18.79 -2.88 -33.84
C SER A 181 19.02 -4.22 -34.52
N LEU A 182 18.08 -5.17 -34.36
CA LEU A 182 18.11 -6.50 -34.98
C LEU A 182 17.51 -6.51 -36.39
N GLY A 183 16.97 -5.39 -36.87
CA GLY A 183 16.28 -5.32 -38.16
C GLY A 183 14.93 -6.07 -38.21
N VAL A 184 14.37 -6.43 -37.03
CA VAL A 184 13.11 -7.17 -36.88
C VAL A 184 12.08 -6.26 -36.21
N GLY A 185 11.58 -5.25 -36.92
CA GLY A 185 10.61 -4.27 -36.40
C GLY A 185 10.39 -3.09 -37.35
N PRO A 186 9.34 -2.27 -37.14
CA PRO A 186 8.99 -1.21 -38.09
C PRO A 186 10.13 -0.19 -38.29
N PRO A 187 10.27 0.38 -39.50
CA PRO A 187 11.42 1.20 -39.89
C PRO A 187 11.44 2.61 -39.29
N ASP A 188 10.34 3.06 -38.65
CA ASP A 188 10.19 4.44 -38.17
C ASP A 188 10.49 4.60 -36.67
N ARG A 189 10.92 5.81 -36.30
CA ARG A 189 11.14 6.23 -34.90
C ARG A 189 9.77 6.34 -34.19
N GLU A 190 9.30 5.26 -33.58
CA GLU A 190 8.09 5.26 -32.74
C GLU A 190 8.45 5.31 -31.24
N LEU A 191 7.65 6.02 -30.45
CA LEU A 191 7.80 6.08 -29.00
C LEU A 191 7.33 4.76 -28.32
N PRO A 192 7.88 4.38 -27.16
CA PRO A 192 7.54 3.13 -26.45
C PRO A 192 6.07 2.89 -26.15
N ALA A 193 5.34 3.95 -25.82
CA ALA A 193 3.89 3.94 -25.76
C ALA A 193 3.32 4.90 -26.79
N MET A 194 2.13 4.54 -27.23
CA MET A 194 1.29 5.38 -28.05
C MET A 194 0.98 6.66 -27.27
N ALA A 195 1.55 7.77 -27.75
CA ALA A 195 1.29 9.11 -27.25
C ALA A 195 1.62 10.09 -28.38
N TRP A 196 0.96 11.23 -28.36
CA TRP A 196 1.26 12.34 -29.26
C TRP A 196 1.52 13.57 -28.42
N TYR A 197 2.72 14.15 -28.53
CA TYR A 197 3.08 15.38 -27.83
C TYR A 197 3.15 16.55 -28.80
N THR A 198 3.81 16.34 -29.94
CA THR A 198 4.05 17.36 -30.95
C THR A 198 4.14 16.77 -32.35
N SER A 199 4.12 17.62 -33.37
CA SER A 199 4.40 17.22 -34.76
C SER A 199 5.85 16.78 -35.01
N ARG A 200 6.75 16.94 -34.03
CA ARG A 200 8.19 16.66 -34.16
C ARG A 200 8.67 15.48 -33.31
N ASP A 201 7.75 14.63 -32.84
CA ASP A 201 8.06 13.53 -31.91
C ASP A 201 9.08 12.54 -32.48
N THR A 202 9.18 12.41 -33.81
CA THR A 202 10.11 11.50 -34.49
C THR A 202 11.45 12.14 -34.85
N VAL A 203 11.62 13.45 -34.63
CA VAL A 203 12.78 14.23 -35.06
C VAL A 203 13.78 14.37 -33.90
N SER A 204 15.07 14.16 -34.17
CA SER A 204 16.13 14.39 -33.18
C SER A 204 16.39 15.90 -32.99
N PRO A 205 16.61 16.42 -31.76
CA PRO A 205 16.78 15.72 -30.47
C PRO A 205 15.49 15.49 -29.67
N VAL A 206 14.33 15.91 -30.19
CA VAL A 206 13.04 15.85 -29.48
C VAL A 206 12.63 14.41 -29.19
N TYR A 207 12.83 13.51 -30.17
CA TYR A 207 12.59 12.08 -30.02
C TYR A 207 13.30 11.50 -28.80
N GLU A 208 14.61 11.76 -28.65
CA GLU A 208 15.40 11.23 -27.54
C GLU A 208 14.92 11.76 -26.18
N LEU A 209 14.52 13.05 -26.12
CA LEU A 209 13.99 13.66 -24.89
C LEU A 209 12.63 13.08 -24.48
N LEU A 210 11.70 12.94 -25.44
CA LEU A 210 10.39 12.35 -25.19
C LEU A 210 10.49 10.88 -24.81
N TYR A 211 11.46 10.16 -25.37
CA TYR A 211 11.73 8.79 -25.03
C TYR A 211 12.16 8.64 -23.57
N ILE A 212 13.09 9.48 -23.11
CA ILE A 212 13.52 9.52 -21.69
C ILE A 212 12.34 9.90 -20.79
N LEU A 213 11.54 10.89 -21.19
CA LEU A 213 10.34 11.31 -20.46
C LEU A 213 9.35 10.15 -20.29
N GLN A 214 9.01 9.45 -21.38
CA GLN A 214 8.10 8.30 -21.34
C GLN A 214 8.65 7.16 -20.48
N TYR A 215 9.96 6.89 -20.50
CA TYR A 215 10.56 5.88 -19.64
C TYR A 215 10.31 6.18 -18.15
N PHE A 216 10.58 7.42 -17.72
CA PHE A 216 10.30 7.83 -16.35
C PHE A 216 8.81 7.80 -16.04
N SER A 217 7.96 8.26 -16.96
CA SER A 217 6.51 8.18 -16.80
C SER A 217 6.05 6.74 -16.57
N MET A 218 6.43 5.79 -17.43
CA MET A 218 6.05 4.38 -17.25
C MET A 218 6.56 3.80 -15.93
N GLN A 219 7.79 4.14 -15.55
CA GLN A 219 8.37 3.65 -14.30
C GLN A 219 7.61 4.17 -13.07
N TYR A 220 7.25 5.46 -13.05
CA TYR A 220 6.47 6.04 -11.96
C TYR A 220 5.01 5.57 -11.97
N SER A 221 4.41 5.33 -13.14
CA SER A 221 3.07 4.74 -13.25
C SER A 221 3.06 3.33 -12.66
N TYR A 222 4.11 2.53 -12.88
CA TYR A 222 4.27 1.22 -12.25
C TYR A 222 4.28 1.32 -10.73
N PHE A 223 5.08 2.23 -10.15
CA PHE A 223 5.10 2.41 -8.69
C PHE A 223 3.74 2.86 -8.14
N ALA A 224 3.03 3.75 -8.84
CA ALA A 224 1.72 4.23 -8.41
C ALA A 224 0.60 3.19 -8.57
N ALA A 225 0.66 2.34 -9.60
CA ALA A 225 -0.34 1.30 -9.81
C ALA A 225 -0.08 0.07 -8.92
N MET A 226 1.11 -0.52 -9.02
CA MET A 226 1.46 -1.82 -8.43
C MET A 226 1.91 -1.71 -6.99
N CYS A 227 2.85 -0.81 -6.69
CA CYS A 227 3.48 -0.80 -5.36
C CYS A 227 2.53 -0.28 -4.28
N LEU A 228 1.57 0.58 -4.65
CA LEU A 228 0.49 0.94 -3.73
C LEU A 228 -0.42 -0.25 -3.44
N ASP A 229 -0.79 -1.06 -4.43
CA ASP A 229 -1.60 -2.26 -4.20
C ASP A 229 -0.89 -3.27 -3.30
N LEU A 230 0.41 -3.50 -3.53
CA LEU A 230 1.23 -4.36 -2.67
C LEU A 230 1.29 -3.86 -1.24
N PHE A 231 1.40 -2.54 -1.06
CA PHE A 231 1.41 -1.93 0.26
C PHE A 231 0.09 -2.18 1.00
N PHE A 232 -1.05 -2.01 0.33
CA PHE A 232 -2.35 -2.31 0.93
C PHE A 232 -2.51 -3.80 1.23
N ALA A 233 -2.08 -4.69 0.34
CA ALA A 233 -2.04 -6.13 0.61
C ALA A 233 -1.17 -6.46 1.83
N CYS A 234 -0.01 -5.82 1.98
CA CYS A 234 0.85 -6.01 3.16
C CYS A 234 0.20 -5.49 4.45
N LEU A 235 -0.54 -4.39 4.40
CA LEU A 235 -1.33 -3.92 5.54
C LEU A 235 -2.38 -4.96 5.94
N ILE A 236 -3.11 -5.52 4.97
CA ILE A 236 -4.10 -6.57 5.23
C ILE A 236 -3.44 -7.79 5.88
N ILE A 237 -2.29 -8.26 5.36
CA ILE A 237 -1.52 -9.38 5.93
C ILE A 237 -1.12 -9.11 7.39
N HIS A 238 -0.70 -7.88 7.71
CA HIS A 238 -0.32 -7.53 9.08
C HIS A 238 -1.52 -7.42 10.01
N VAL A 239 -2.63 -6.84 9.56
CA VAL A 239 -3.86 -6.77 10.35
C VAL A 239 -4.46 -8.17 10.58
N ALA A 240 -4.45 -9.04 9.57
CA ALA A 240 -4.86 -10.43 9.70
C ALA A 240 -4.00 -11.18 10.73
N ALA A 241 -2.68 -10.96 10.73
CA ALA A 241 -1.79 -11.52 11.74
C ALA A 241 -2.12 -11.02 13.16
N GLN A 242 -2.51 -9.75 13.33
CA GLN A 242 -2.96 -9.23 14.63
C GLN A 242 -4.24 -9.91 15.13
N LEU A 243 -5.18 -10.23 14.23
CA LEU A 243 -6.39 -10.99 14.57
C LEU A 243 -6.06 -12.45 14.93
N GLU A 244 -5.12 -13.07 14.24
CA GLU A 244 -4.67 -14.43 14.54
C GLU A 244 -3.98 -14.50 15.91
N VAL A 245 -3.12 -13.52 16.23
CA VAL A 245 -2.50 -13.42 17.56
C VAL A 245 -3.55 -13.28 18.66
N LEU A 246 -4.59 -12.47 18.43
CA LEU A 246 -5.70 -12.34 19.37
C LEU A 246 -6.44 -13.68 19.57
N ASN A 247 -6.70 -14.42 18.49
CA ASN A 247 -7.33 -15.74 18.56
C ASN A 247 -6.48 -16.73 19.36
N VAL A 248 -5.15 -16.72 19.17
CA VAL A 248 -4.23 -17.54 19.98
C VAL A 248 -4.34 -17.18 21.46
N ARG A 249 -4.31 -15.90 21.82
CA ARG A 249 -4.44 -15.48 23.23
C ARG A 249 -5.77 -15.92 23.85
N LEU A 250 -6.88 -15.74 23.13
CA LEU A 250 -8.19 -16.18 23.60
C LEU A 250 -8.25 -17.71 23.77
N SER A 251 -7.62 -18.46 22.87
CA SER A 251 -7.54 -19.92 22.98
C SER A 251 -6.74 -20.38 24.19
N GLN A 252 -5.67 -19.65 24.55
CA GLN A 252 -4.84 -19.92 25.72
C GLN A 252 -5.62 -19.70 27.01
N ILE A 253 -6.31 -18.56 27.15
CA ILE A 253 -7.17 -18.26 28.31
C ILE A 253 -8.21 -19.39 28.50
N ARG A 254 -8.84 -19.82 27.40
CA ARG A 254 -9.81 -20.93 27.44
C ARG A 254 -9.18 -22.25 27.89
N GLU A 255 -8.00 -22.59 27.36
CA GLU A 255 -7.28 -23.81 27.74
C GLU A 255 -6.83 -23.80 29.20
N ASP A 256 -6.37 -22.65 29.70
CA ASP A 256 -5.96 -22.47 31.10
C ASP A 256 -7.15 -22.59 32.05
N LEU A 257 -8.28 -21.97 31.73
CA LEU A 257 -9.54 -22.13 32.47
C LEU A 257 -10.01 -23.60 32.49
N TYR A 258 -10.02 -24.28 31.33
CA TYR A 258 -10.45 -25.68 31.24
C TYR A 258 -9.49 -26.67 31.90
N ARG A 259 -8.18 -26.38 31.91
CA ARG A 259 -7.20 -27.18 32.64
C ARG A 259 -7.42 -27.08 34.14
N LYS A 260 -7.67 -25.87 34.64
CA LYS A 260 -7.89 -25.61 36.07
C LYS A 260 -9.14 -26.32 36.60
N ASP A 261 -10.27 -26.23 35.89
CA ASP A 261 -11.54 -26.88 36.26
C ASP A 261 -11.44 -28.42 36.41
N ARG A 262 -10.51 -29.05 35.67
CA ARG A 262 -10.25 -30.51 35.79
C ARG A 262 -9.29 -30.88 36.92
N THR A 263 -8.48 -29.96 37.41
CA THR A 263 -7.48 -30.20 38.47
C THR A 263 -7.94 -29.75 39.85
N SER A 264 -9.08 -29.06 39.96
CA SER A 264 -9.72 -28.72 41.23
C SER A 264 -10.20 -29.99 41.96
N GLU A 265 -9.32 -30.56 42.80
CA GLU A 265 -9.77 -31.34 43.95
C GLU A 265 -10.40 -30.39 45.00
N PRO A 266 -11.42 -30.83 45.74
CA PRO A 266 -12.06 -30.02 46.77
C PRO A 266 -11.16 -29.97 48.01
N LEU A 267 -10.09 -29.16 47.97
CA LEU A 267 -9.38 -28.76 49.18
C LEU A 267 -9.52 -27.25 49.36
N GLY A 268 -10.27 -26.89 50.39
CA GLY A 268 -10.64 -25.52 50.67
C GLY A 268 -9.46 -24.66 51.08
N ASP A 269 -9.27 -23.57 50.36
CA ASP A 269 -8.96 -22.28 50.94
C ASP A 269 -9.58 -21.19 50.05
N THR A 270 -10.60 -20.49 50.56
CA THR A 270 -11.47 -19.59 49.77
C THR A 270 -10.74 -18.34 49.26
N LYS A 271 -9.57 -18.02 49.82
CA LYS A 271 -8.81 -16.81 49.47
C LYS A 271 -7.95 -16.95 48.22
N ASP A 272 -7.44 -18.14 47.93
CA ASP A 272 -6.64 -18.36 46.70
C ASP A 272 -7.55 -18.47 45.47
N GLU A 273 -8.78 -18.99 45.64
CA GLU A 273 -9.80 -19.00 44.58
C GLU A 273 -10.23 -17.57 44.17
N ASP A 274 -10.49 -16.67 45.14
CA ASP A 274 -10.90 -15.29 44.87
C ASP A 274 -9.82 -14.50 44.09
N VAL A 275 -8.54 -14.65 44.44
CA VAL A 275 -7.41 -13.95 43.77
C VAL A 275 -7.16 -14.51 42.36
N GLU A 276 -7.40 -15.80 42.14
CA GLU A 276 -7.23 -16.43 40.83
C GLU A 276 -8.38 -16.16 39.86
N GLU A 277 -9.63 -16.10 40.35
CA GLU A 277 -10.79 -15.69 39.55
C GLU A 277 -10.63 -14.23 39.08
N ASP A 278 -10.13 -13.35 39.96
CA ASP A 278 -9.78 -11.97 39.63
C ASP A 278 -8.67 -11.90 38.56
N SER A 279 -7.68 -12.79 38.57
CA SER A 279 -6.63 -12.83 37.54
C SER A 279 -7.16 -13.26 36.17
N ALA A 280 -7.99 -14.31 36.13
CA ALA A 280 -8.59 -14.78 34.89
C ALA A 280 -9.56 -13.74 34.28
N TRP A 281 -10.33 -13.05 35.12
CA TRP A 281 -11.21 -11.96 34.70
C TRP A 281 -10.42 -10.77 34.13
N ARG A 282 -9.25 -10.46 34.71
CA ARG A 282 -8.35 -9.41 34.18
C ARG A 282 -7.80 -9.77 32.81
N GLU A 283 -7.30 -11.00 32.62
CA GLU A 283 -6.81 -11.47 31.31
C GLU A 283 -7.90 -11.45 30.24
N LEU A 284 -9.13 -11.87 30.61
CA LEU A 284 -10.27 -11.81 29.71
C LEU A 284 -10.64 -10.35 29.36
N SER A 285 -10.62 -9.46 30.35
CA SER A 285 -10.90 -8.03 30.14
C SER A 285 -9.88 -7.38 29.20
N GLU A 286 -8.59 -7.67 29.38
CA GLU A 286 -7.53 -7.22 28.47
C GLU A 286 -7.72 -7.78 27.05
N CYS A 287 -8.14 -9.06 26.93
CA CYS A 287 -8.44 -9.66 25.63
C CYS A 287 -9.62 -8.97 24.94
N VAL A 288 -10.67 -8.61 25.68
CA VAL A 288 -11.82 -7.85 25.14
C VAL A 288 -11.41 -6.45 24.70
N GLU A 289 -10.55 -5.76 25.45
CA GLU A 289 -10.00 -4.46 25.03
C GLU A 289 -9.17 -4.59 23.75
N HIS A 290 -8.26 -5.57 23.69
CA HIS A 290 -7.49 -5.86 22.48
C HIS A 290 -8.37 -6.23 21.28
N HIS A 291 -9.49 -6.93 21.49
CA HIS A 291 -10.44 -7.24 20.43
C HIS A 291 -11.13 -5.99 19.88
N LYS A 292 -11.58 -5.08 20.75
CA LYS A 292 -12.17 -3.79 20.33
C LYS A 292 -11.17 -2.97 19.53
N ASP A 293 -9.93 -2.94 19.99
CA ASP A 293 -8.83 -2.25 19.33
C ASP A 293 -8.44 -2.89 17.99
N ALA A 294 -8.58 -4.21 17.84
CA ALA A 294 -8.41 -4.90 16.57
C ALA A 294 -9.55 -4.60 15.59
N ILE A 295 -10.81 -4.57 16.05
CA ILE A 295 -11.95 -4.17 15.21
C ILE A 295 -11.76 -2.75 14.69
N LYS A 296 -11.34 -1.82 15.56
CA LYS A 296 -11.08 -0.44 15.15
C LYS A 296 -9.97 -0.35 14.09
N LEU A 297 -8.90 -1.14 14.25
CA LEU A 297 -7.81 -1.19 13.27
C LEU A 297 -8.29 -1.74 11.90
N VAL A 298 -9.19 -2.72 11.91
CA VAL A 298 -9.81 -3.26 10.69
C VAL A 298 -10.71 -2.20 10.03
N ASP A 299 -11.53 -1.49 10.80
CA ASP A 299 -12.41 -0.42 10.29
C ASP A 299 -11.58 0.73 9.69
N ASP A 300 -10.53 1.17 10.39
CA ASP A 300 -9.60 2.18 9.89
C ASP A 300 -8.92 1.73 8.58
N LEU A 301 -8.50 0.46 8.49
CA LEU A 301 -7.93 -0.10 7.26
C LEU A 301 -8.96 -0.18 6.13
N GLU A 302 -10.17 -0.65 6.43
CA GLU A 302 -11.26 -0.84 5.48
C GLU A 302 -11.64 0.49 4.82
N THR A 303 -11.76 1.57 5.60
CA THR A 303 -12.09 2.90 5.05
C THR A 303 -11.04 3.43 4.08
N LEU A 304 -9.78 3.01 4.22
CA LEU A 304 -8.69 3.38 3.31
C LEU A 304 -8.64 2.50 2.07
N VAL A 305 -8.82 1.19 2.26
CA VAL A 305 -8.61 0.19 1.22
C VAL A 305 -9.83 0.02 0.32
N ASN A 306 -11.06 0.19 0.83
CA ASN A 306 -12.31 0.04 0.07
C ASN A 306 -12.36 0.85 -1.23
N PRO A 307 -12.14 2.18 -1.25
CA PRO A 307 -12.19 2.95 -2.51
C PRO A 307 -11.10 2.51 -3.50
N ILE A 308 -9.96 2.05 -2.99
CA ILE A 308 -8.82 1.61 -3.79
C ILE A 308 -9.14 0.26 -4.46
N ILE A 309 -9.60 -0.72 -3.68
CA ILE A 309 -10.06 -2.02 -4.17
C ILE A 309 -11.18 -1.82 -5.19
N LEU A 310 -12.20 -1.02 -4.88
CA LEU A 310 -13.31 -0.77 -5.81
C LEU A 310 -12.81 -0.24 -7.16
N SER A 311 -11.95 0.79 -7.13
CA SER A 311 -11.37 1.35 -8.34
C SER A 311 -10.52 0.34 -9.11
N GLN A 312 -9.78 -0.52 -8.41
CA GLN A 312 -8.94 -1.55 -9.00
C GLN A 312 -9.78 -2.61 -9.70
N PHE A 313 -10.83 -3.13 -9.07
CA PHE A 313 -11.70 -4.13 -9.68
C PHE A 313 -12.45 -3.58 -10.90
N MET A 314 -12.95 -2.34 -10.83
CA MET A 314 -13.59 -1.69 -11.98
C MET A 314 -12.62 -1.53 -13.14
N GLY A 315 -11.43 -1.00 -12.88
CA GLY A 315 -10.40 -0.77 -13.89
C GLY A 315 -9.86 -2.06 -14.49
N ALA A 316 -9.57 -3.05 -13.65
CA ALA A 316 -9.08 -4.35 -14.09
C ALA A 316 -10.11 -5.11 -14.93
N THR A 317 -11.41 -4.97 -14.65
CA THR A 317 -12.47 -5.55 -15.49
C THR A 317 -12.39 -4.98 -16.92
N ILE A 318 -12.29 -3.66 -17.05
CA ILE A 318 -12.15 -2.99 -18.36
C ILE A 318 -10.89 -3.50 -19.07
N ILE A 319 -9.76 -3.50 -18.37
CA ILE A 319 -8.47 -3.91 -18.94
C ILE A 319 -8.49 -5.37 -19.39
N ILE A 320 -9.04 -6.29 -18.58
CA ILE A 320 -9.13 -7.71 -18.90
C ILE A 320 -10.00 -7.93 -20.14
N CYS A 321 -11.21 -7.35 -20.18
CA CYS A 321 -12.11 -7.47 -21.32
C CYS A 321 -11.45 -6.99 -22.61
N VAL A 322 -10.82 -5.82 -22.56
CA VAL A 322 -10.17 -5.20 -23.71
C VAL A 322 -8.93 -5.99 -24.15
N THR A 323 -8.10 -6.42 -23.21
CA THR A 323 -6.87 -7.17 -23.51
C THR A 323 -7.18 -8.55 -24.09
N LEU A 324 -8.20 -9.24 -23.58
CA LEU A 324 -8.67 -10.51 -24.15
C LEU A 324 -9.16 -10.34 -25.58
N PHE A 325 -9.94 -9.29 -25.84
CA PHE A 325 -10.37 -8.97 -27.21
C PHE A 325 -9.15 -8.79 -28.15
N LEU A 326 -8.16 -7.98 -27.74
CA LEU A 326 -6.93 -7.76 -28.52
C LEU A 326 -6.14 -9.05 -28.78
N ILE A 327 -6.03 -9.93 -27.79
CA ILE A 327 -5.34 -11.23 -27.95
C ILE A 327 -6.07 -12.08 -29.01
N THR A 328 -7.40 -12.05 -29.05
CA THR A 328 -8.17 -12.83 -30.02
C THR A 328 -8.13 -12.27 -31.45
N THR A 329 -8.01 -10.95 -31.61
CA THR A 329 -8.03 -10.30 -32.93
C THR A 329 -6.64 -10.15 -33.54
N ASN A 330 -5.60 -9.98 -32.72
CA ASN A 330 -4.24 -9.64 -33.19
C ASN A 330 -3.29 -10.85 -33.21
N LYS A 331 -3.71 -11.95 -33.85
CA LYS A 331 -2.95 -13.22 -33.87
C LYS A 331 -1.68 -13.20 -34.75
N GLN A 332 -1.50 -12.19 -35.59
CA GLN A 332 -0.44 -12.17 -36.61
C GLN A 332 0.90 -11.62 -36.10
N HIS A 333 0.93 -10.94 -34.95
CA HIS A 333 2.15 -10.36 -34.37
C HIS A 333 2.52 -11.02 -33.04
N PHE A 334 3.43 -12.00 -33.09
CA PHE A 334 3.90 -12.75 -31.91
C PHE A 334 4.37 -11.86 -30.75
N VAL A 335 5.11 -10.79 -31.05
CA VAL A 335 5.62 -9.84 -30.06
C VAL A 335 4.51 -9.10 -29.32
N ALA A 336 3.52 -8.59 -30.07
CA ALA A 336 2.39 -7.89 -29.48
C ALA A 336 1.57 -8.82 -28.60
N LEU A 337 1.38 -10.07 -29.04
CA LEU A 337 0.69 -11.10 -28.29
C LEU A 337 1.39 -11.41 -26.96
N VAL A 338 2.72 -11.59 -26.94
CA VAL A 338 3.49 -11.80 -25.72
C VAL A 338 3.36 -10.62 -24.75
N ARG A 339 3.41 -9.38 -25.25
CA ARG A 339 3.22 -8.16 -24.43
C ARG A 339 1.83 -8.11 -23.79
N LEU A 340 0.78 -8.39 -24.57
CA LEU A 340 -0.60 -8.39 -24.09
C LEU A 340 -0.85 -9.51 -23.07
N GLN A 341 -0.27 -10.69 -23.27
CA GLN A 341 -0.34 -11.80 -22.31
C GLN A 341 0.37 -11.46 -21.00
N ALA A 342 1.58 -10.90 -21.07
CA ALA A 342 2.32 -10.46 -19.88
C ALA A 342 1.54 -9.38 -19.11
N TYR A 343 0.94 -8.43 -19.82
CA TYR A 343 0.10 -7.40 -19.23
C TYR A 343 -1.16 -7.98 -18.56
N LEU A 344 -1.85 -8.93 -19.21
CA LEU A 344 -3.00 -9.62 -18.64
C LEU A 344 -2.64 -10.39 -17.37
N ALA A 345 -1.51 -11.12 -17.37
CA ALA A 345 -1.05 -11.86 -16.19
C ALA A 345 -0.80 -10.95 -14.99
N VAL A 346 -0.24 -9.78 -15.24
CA VAL A 346 0.02 -8.75 -14.23
C VAL A 346 -1.29 -8.22 -13.62
N VAL A 347 -2.28 -7.87 -14.45
CA VAL A 347 -3.59 -7.36 -13.97
C VAL A 347 -4.38 -8.44 -13.21
N VAL A 348 -4.35 -9.68 -13.67
CA VAL A 348 -4.98 -10.81 -12.96
C VAL A 348 -4.31 -11.04 -11.61
N TYR A 349 -2.98 -10.91 -11.54
CA TYR A 349 -2.23 -11.03 -10.30
C TYR A 349 -2.62 -9.93 -9.29
N GLU A 350 -2.80 -8.68 -9.72
CA GLU A 350 -3.27 -7.60 -8.84
C GLU A 350 -4.63 -7.95 -8.19
N ILE A 351 -5.59 -8.44 -8.97
CA ILE A 351 -6.90 -8.87 -8.43
C ILE A 351 -6.71 -10.05 -7.47
N PHE A 352 -5.94 -11.07 -7.90
CA PHE A 352 -5.71 -12.27 -7.10
C PHE A 352 -5.14 -11.95 -5.72
N MET A 353 -4.19 -11.02 -5.63
CA MET A 353 -3.63 -10.60 -4.35
C MET A 353 -4.70 -10.07 -3.39
N TYR A 354 -5.58 -9.18 -3.86
CA TYR A 354 -6.66 -8.67 -3.03
C TYR A 354 -7.64 -9.77 -2.61
N CYS A 355 -8.00 -10.68 -3.51
CA CYS A 355 -8.89 -11.81 -3.19
C CYS A 355 -8.28 -12.87 -2.28
N TRP A 356 -6.94 -12.97 -2.25
CA TRP A 356 -6.24 -13.97 -1.45
C TRP A 356 -5.98 -13.49 -0.03
N PHE A 357 -5.64 -12.20 0.13
CA PHE A 357 -5.31 -11.62 1.43
C PHE A 357 -6.48 -10.93 2.12
N GLY A 358 -7.40 -10.33 1.36
CA GLY A 358 -8.66 -9.79 1.88
C GLY A 358 -9.67 -10.90 2.11
#